data_AF-A0A3N5NZA9-F1
#
_entry.id   AF-A0A3N5NZA9-F1
#
_cell.length_a   1.000
_cell.length_b   1.000
_cell.length_c   1.000
_cell.angle_alpha   90.00
_cell.angle_beta   90.00
_cell.angle_gamma   90.00
#
_symmetry.space_group_name_H-M   'P 1'
#
loop_
_entity.id
_entity.type
_entity.pdbx_description
1 polymer ?
#
loop_
_entity_poly.entity_id
_entity_poly.type
_entity_poly.pdbx_seq_one_letter_code
_entity_poly.pdbx_strand_id
1 'polypeptide(L)'
;MEDLSEFMMYEMKLVSNMAGVGSFTCVPAKEMSVQQVLDYLKAHPNDQFMHNYLLFTLAEYDKDKLEGLIEQKKEDIKFLSAAYEISILRGFHDVRGKLEKMGARKLAGHTPLIFARWALDKDSPGHLFWTGVFVKNVYDHEPLPSLNEIEFPIPFDLNDIDPDRKDMVHIKDICSKSDTGSVMPGISSRDKTASETVQDVTRRLSSIDLVTGTERETVWSLSPYALERSWKTEVQVAVGRNRWKLSIPQTSYGKGMEEDQARASYLMEIVERYSSFASFSNELTVGYKNEFNLVRSRYTDLVARGLFALDPNTMNLEVPYEDQVLYWITGMEIRADKSAEIYLPAQFVFLFCNLDEIALTSGVSSNGIASGNTEDEARLHALMEYIERDAERVALYSPERCFTLEAEDPTVAYLLDRCSERGRYVQFLDLTPDLGIPCCKAFVQTGDEFVKGCAADLSGKTAALSALTELAYPYFVRSNPPPAGQKTIKYEELPDYSSGDVSRDLNTVEKLLLSNGLKPIYVDLTRKDLDVPVVRTFVPGLEFMAILDRFSNFSKRQFRNYLKTVGIR
;
A
#
# COMPACT_ATOMS: atom_id res chain seq x y z
N MET A 1 27.28 -8.86 -25.16
CA MET A 1 27.57 -8.20 -23.86
C MET A 1 27.19 -6.76 -24.06
N GLU A 2 26.07 -6.32 -23.48
CA GLU A 2 25.73 -4.89 -23.43
C GLU A 2 26.80 -4.16 -22.61
N ASP A 3 27.21 -2.97 -23.04
CA ASP A 3 28.24 -2.18 -22.37
C ASP A 3 27.69 -1.65 -21.04
N LEU A 4 28.24 -2.15 -19.93
CA LEU A 4 27.85 -1.74 -18.57
C LEU A 4 28.13 -0.26 -18.29
N SER A 5 28.94 0.43 -19.11
CA SER A 5 29.18 1.86 -18.96
C SER A 5 27.96 2.74 -19.31
N GLU A 6 26.94 2.17 -19.97
CA GLU A 6 25.72 2.89 -20.33
C GLU A 6 24.63 2.92 -19.25
N PHE A 7 24.77 2.13 -18.17
CA PHE A 7 23.74 2.01 -17.13
C PHE A 7 24.10 2.80 -15.87
N MET A 8 23.14 3.56 -15.34
CA MET A 8 23.22 4.05 -13.96
C MET A 8 22.96 2.90 -12.99
N MET A 9 23.89 2.67 -12.06
CA MET A 9 23.78 1.60 -11.06
C MET A 9 23.19 2.15 -9.78
N TYR A 10 22.05 1.60 -9.36
CA TYR A 10 21.38 1.88 -8.09
C TYR A 10 21.45 0.67 -7.15
N GLU A 11 21.33 0.97 -5.87
CA GLU A 11 21.11 -0.01 -4.81
C GLU A 11 20.00 0.46 -3.89
N MET A 12 19.18 -0.48 -3.42
CA MET A 12 18.17 -0.19 -2.43
C MET A 12 18.80 -0.21 -1.03
N LYS A 13 18.66 0.89 -0.29
CA LYS A 13 19.13 1.02 1.09
C LYS A 13 17.98 1.33 2.02
N LEU A 14 18.03 0.74 3.22
CA LEU A 14 17.20 1.19 4.33
C LEU A 14 17.79 2.50 4.86
N VAL A 15 17.01 3.59 4.81
CA VAL A 15 17.38 4.88 5.39
C VAL A 15 16.38 5.21 6.49
N SER A 16 16.88 5.52 7.67
CA SER A 16 16.05 6.00 8.79
C SER A 16 15.63 7.44 8.51
N ASN A 17 14.32 7.68 8.39
CA ASN A 17 13.80 9.04 8.35
C ASN A 17 13.74 9.65 9.77
N MET A 18 13.50 10.97 9.87
CA MET A 18 13.42 11.67 11.18
C MET A 18 12.28 11.19 12.09
N ALA A 19 11.34 10.37 11.58
CA ALA A 19 10.27 9.76 12.35
C ALA A 19 10.64 8.37 12.91
N GLY A 20 11.89 7.92 12.75
CA GLY A 20 12.36 6.63 13.28
C GLY A 20 11.87 5.41 12.50
N VAL A 21 11.10 5.59 11.42
CA VAL A 21 10.68 4.51 10.53
C VAL A 21 11.69 4.40 9.39
N GLY A 22 12.32 3.24 9.25
CA GLY A 22 13.20 2.96 8.13
C GLY A 22 12.39 2.89 6.83
N SER A 23 12.65 3.79 5.88
CA SER A 23 12.12 3.70 4.52
C SER A 23 13.19 3.20 3.59
N PHE A 24 12.87 2.20 2.75
CA PHE A 24 13.76 1.81 1.67
C PHE A 24 13.79 2.90 0.59
N THR A 25 14.99 3.27 0.16
CA THR A 25 15.21 4.22 -0.93
C THR A 25 16.21 3.68 -1.92
N CYS A 26 16.07 4.06 -3.19
CA CYS A 26 16.97 3.67 -4.27
C CYS A 26 18.00 4.78 -4.47
N VAL A 27 19.28 4.49 -4.21
CA VAL A 27 20.38 5.46 -4.30
C VAL A 27 21.44 4.99 -5.29
N PRO A 28 22.16 5.89 -5.97
CA PRO A 28 23.25 5.49 -6.84
C PRO A 28 24.32 4.72 -6.04
N ALA A 29 24.81 3.63 -6.61
CA ALA A 29 25.79 2.74 -5.98
C ALA A 29 27.16 3.41 -5.76
N LYS A 30 27.41 4.54 -6.44
CA LYS A 30 28.55 5.42 -6.20
C LYS A 30 28.03 6.76 -5.73
N GLU A 31 28.62 7.31 -4.68
CA GLU A 31 28.30 8.66 -4.23
C GLU A 31 28.57 9.68 -5.33
N MET A 32 27.65 10.64 -5.47
CA MET A 32 27.71 11.69 -6.47
C MET A 32 27.59 13.04 -5.79
N SER A 33 28.43 14.00 -6.19
CA SER A 33 28.25 15.40 -5.77
C SER A 33 26.96 15.99 -6.35
N VAL A 34 26.42 17.01 -5.68
CA VAL A 34 25.22 17.74 -6.17
C VAL A 34 25.36 18.18 -7.63
N GLN A 35 26.54 18.63 -8.05
CA GLN A 35 26.76 19.06 -9.43
C GLN A 35 26.68 17.88 -10.42
N GLN A 36 27.28 16.72 -10.09
CA GLN A 36 27.18 15.52 -10.92
C GLN A 36 25.74 15.02 -11.04
N VAL A 37 24.97 15.07 -9.94
CA VAL A 37 23.55 14.73 -9.93
C VAL A 37 22.75 15.66 -10.84
N LEU A 38 22.95 16.97 -10.73
CA LEU A 38 22.29 17.97 -11.58
C LEU A 38 22.64 17.78 -13.05
N ASP A 39 23.90 17.48 -13.37
CA ASP A 39 24.34 17.23 -14.74
C ASP A 39 23.72 15.95 -15.33
N TYR A 40 23.61 14.89 -14.53
CA TYR A 40 22.90 13.66 -14.92
C TYR A 40 21.42 13.93 -15.20
N LEU A 41 20.74 14.67 -14.33
CA LEU A 41 19.30 15.00 -14.45
C LEU A 41 18.98 15.91 -15.64
N LYS A 42 19.97 16.56 -16.27
CA LYS A 42 19.75 17.26 -17.56
C LYS A 42 19.46 16.27 -18.69
N ALA A 43 20.14 15.13 -18.70
CA ALA A 43 19.93 14.06 -19.67
C ALA A 43 18.77 13.14 -19.29
N HIS A 44 18.52 12.96 -17.98
CA HIS A 44 17.52 12.04 -17.42
C HIS A 44 16.51 12.79 -16.53
N PRO A 45 15.73 13.74 -17.07
CA PRO A 45 14.95 14.67 -16.26
C PRO A 45 13.83 14.03 -15.45
N ASN A 46 13.44 12.79 -15.77
CA ASN A 46 12.37 12.03 -15.12
C ASN A 46 12.90 10.86 -14.28
N ASP A 47 14.21 10.73 -14.07
CA ASP A 47 14.77 9.69 -13.21
C ASP A 47 14.43 9.97 -11.74
N GLN A 48 13.37 9.36 -11.23
CA GLN A 48 12.82 9.61 -9.90
C GLN A 48 13.80 9.21 -8.80
N PHE A 49 14.58 8.13 -8.98
CA PHE A 49 15.59 7.71 -8.01
C PHE A 49 16.66 8.78 -7.82
N MET A 50 17.14 9.36 -8.93
CA MET A 50 18.15 10.42 -8.85
C MET A 50 17.59 11.73 -8.29
N HIS A 51 16.34 12.09 -8.60
CA HIS A 51 15.68 13.23 -7.96
C HIS A 51 15.54 13.02 -6.44
N ASN A 52 15.08 11.85 -6.01
CA ASN A 52 14.99 11.53 -4.58
C ASN A 52 16.37 11.56 -3.91
N TYR A 53 17.42 11.02 -4.54
CA TYR A 53 18.80 11.13 -4.04
C TYR A 53 19.27 12.58 -3.89
N LEU A 54 18.94 13.47 -4.84
CA LEU A 54 19.22 14.89 -4.73
C LEU A 54 18.48 15.50 -3.52
N LEU A 55 17.20 15.16 -3.33
CA LEU A 55 16.43 15.64 -2.19
C LEU A 55 17.03 15.17 -0.86
N PHE A 56 17.38 13.88 -0.72
CA PHE A 56 18.05 13.38 0.48
C PHE A 56 19.36 14.12 0.76
N THR A 57 20.16 14.37 -0.28
CA THR A 57 21.43 15.10 -0.16
C THR A 57 21.22 16.54 0.30
N LEU A 58 20.22 17.23 -0.24
CA LEU A 58 19.90 18.61 0.12
C LEU A 58 19.17 18.71 1.48
N ALA A 59 18.49 17.65 1.93
CA ALA A 59 17.84 17.61 3.23
C ALA A 59 18.86 17.61 4.39
N GLU A 60 20.12 17.22 4.16
CA GLU A 60 21.18 17.35 5.15
C GLU A 60 21.65 18.80 5.36
N TYR A 61 21.22 19.73 4.51
CA TYR A 61 21.61 21.14 4.62
C TYR A 61 20.65 21.88 5.54
N ASP A 62 21.21 22.75 6.38
CA ASP A 62 20.41 23.73 7.11
C ASP A 62 19.87 24.81 6.18
N LYS A 63 18.97 25.62 6.73
CA LYS A 63 18.29 26.70 6.01
C LYS A 63 19.28 27.70 5.41
N ASP A 64 20.28 28.14 6.18
CA ASP A 64 21.22 29.19 5.78
C ASP A 64 22.12 28.73 4.62
N LYS A 65 22.61 27.48 4.71
CA LYS A 65 23.38 26.86 3.64
C LYS A 65 22.56 26.72 2.36
N LEU A 66 21.30 26.30 2.47
CA LEU A 66 20.41 26.18 1.31
C LEU A 66 20.15 27.53 0.65
N GLU A 67 19.89 28.58 1.44
CA GLU A 67 19.72 29.95 0.94
C GLU A 67 20.97 30.47 0.21
N GLY A 68 22.16 30.26 0.79
CA GLY A 68 23.43 30.64 0.16
C GLY A 68 23.63 29.96 -1.20
N LEU A 69 23.25 28.69 -1.32
CA LEU A 69 23.33 27.95 -2.58
C LEU A 69 22.29 28.42 -3.61
N ILE A 70 21.08 28.80 -3.19
CA ILE A 70 20.05 29.38 -4.07
C ILE A 70 20.59 30.65 -4.74
N GLU A 71 21.24 31.53 -3.99
CA GLU A 71 21.83 32.75 -4.56
C GLU A 71 22.97 32.45 -5.55
N GLN A 72 23.82 31.47 -5.23
CA GLN A 72 24.91 31.05 -6.11
C GLN A 72 24.42 30.37 -7.40
N LYS A 73 23.27 29.67 -7.35
CA LYS A 73 22.74 28.83 -8.42
C LYS A 73 21.39 29.33 -8.97
N LYS A 74 21.14 30.64 -8.91
CA LYS A 74 19.87 31.26 -9.35
C LYS A 74 19.46 31.02 -10.82
N GLU A 75 20.40 30.59 -11.67
CA GLU A 75 20.14 30.26 -13.09
C GLU A 75 19.94 28.75 -13.32
N ASP A 76 20.23 27.90 -12.31
CA ASP A 76 20.09 26.44 -12.42
C ASP A 76 18.69 26.02 -12.01
N ILE A 77 17.79 25.94 -12.99
CA ILE A 77 16.37 25.62 -12.75
C ILE A 77 16.16 24.24 -12.09
N LYS A 78 17.07 23.27 -12.31
CA LYS A 78 16.98 21.94 -11.71
C LYS A 78 17.33 22.00 -10.23
N PHE A 79 18.38 22.75 -9.89
CA PHE A 79 18.71 23.02 -8.49
C PHE A 79 17.59 23.79 -7.78
N LEU A 80 17.06 24.85 -8.40
CA LEU A 80 15.98 25.64 -7.81
C LEU A 80 14.70 24.81 -7.61
N SER A 81 14.37 23.92 -8.56
CA SER A 81 13.24 22.99 -8.42
C SER A 81 13.44 22.06 -7.22
N ALA A 82 14.62 21.45 -7.07
CA ALA A 82 14.92 20.59 -5.93
C ALA A 82 14.93 21.36 -4.60
N ALA A 83 15.48 22.57 -4.59
CA ALA A 83 15.43 23.45 -3.42
C ALA A 83 13.99 23.83 -3.03
N TYR A 84 13.10 24.00 -4.01
CA TYR A 84 11.68 24.24 -3.78
C TYR A 84 11.01 23.04 -3.12
N GLU A 85 11.24 21.83 -3.63
CA GLU A 85 10.74 20.60 -2.99
C GLU A 85 11.28 20.41 -1.58
N ILE A 86 12.56 20.70 -1.33
CA ILE A 86 13.12 20.66 0.03
C ILE A 86 12.50 21.68 0.96
N SER A 87 12.23 22.89 0.46
CA SER A 87 11.56 23.91 1.26
C SER A 87 10.16 23.46 1.71
N ILE A 88 9.47 22.68 0.88
CA ILE A 88 8.19 22.04 1.21
C ILE A 88 8.42 20.90 2.20
N LEU A 89 9.27 19.92 1.88
CA LEU A 89 9.53 18.73 2.70
C LEU A 89 9.97 19.08 4.13
N ARG A 90 10.85 20.07 4.27
CA ARG A 90 11.44 20.50 5.56
C ARG A 90 10.66 21.61 6.27
N GLY A 91 9.63 22.19 5.65
CA GLY A 91 8.88 23.31 6.24
C GLY A 91 9.69 24.61 6.31
N PHE A 92 10.61 24.85 5.37
CA PHE A 92 11.38 26.10 5.31
C PHE A 92 10.57 27.21 4.62
N HIS A 93 9.56 27.72 5.31
CA HIS A 93 8.58 28.68 4.76
C HIS A 93 9.21 29.93 4.12
N ASP A 94 10.27 30.51 4.70
CA ASP A 94 10.92 31.70 4.12
C ASP A 94 11.65 31.40 2.80
N VAL A 95 12.37 30.26 2.76
CA VAL A 95 13.07 29.79 1.55
C VAL A 95 12.06 29.53 0.45
N ARG A 96 10.96 28.87 0.80
CA ARG A 96 9.85 28.61 -0.10
C ARG A 96 9.29 29.90 -0.67
N GLY A 97 8.96 30.87 0.18
CA GLY A 97 8.40 32.15 -0.26
C GLY A 97 9.32 32.94 -1.20
N LYS A 98 10.65 32.79 -1.06
CA LYS A 98 11.62 33.34 -2.04
C LYS A 98 11.54 32.61 -3.38
N LEU A 99 11.53 31.29 -3.37
CA LEU A 99 11.46 30.45 -4.58
C LEU A 99 10.12 30.60 -5.33
N GLU A 100 9.01 30.74 -4.61
CA GLU A 100 7.69 30.96 -5.22
C GLU A 100 7.63 32.27 -6.01
N LYS A 101 8.31 33.33 -5.53
CA LYS A 101 8.47 34.59 -6.26
C LYS A 101 9.29 34.45 -7.54
N MET A 102 10.13 33.42 -7.64
CA MET A 102 10.88 33.07 -8.87
C MET A 102 10.01 32.26 -9.86
N GLY A 103 8.83 31.79 -9.43
CA GLY A 103 7.83 31.13 -10.26
C GLY A 103 7.54 29.69 -9.85
N ALA A 104 6.64 29.49 -8.87
CA ALA A 104 6.28 28.17 -8.34
C ALA A 104 5.87 27.13 -9.42
N ARG A 105 4.95 27.49 -10.33
CA ARG A 105 4.52 26.59 -11.42
C ARG A 105 5.66 26.21 -12.37
N LYS A 106 6.58 27.15 -12.63
CA LYS A 106 7.77 26.89 -13.46
C LYS A 106 8.69 25.88 -12.77
N LEU A 107 8.92 26.04 -11.47
CA LEU A 107 9.74 25.11 -10.68
C LEU A 107 9.08 23.72 -10.63
N ALA A 108 7.78 23.64 -10.34
CA ALA A 108 7.04 22.38 -10.32
C ALA A 108 7.07 21.62 -11.66
N GLY A 109 7.18 22.32 -12.79
CA GLY A 109 7.34 21.71 -14.11
C GLY A 109 8.72 21.12 -14.42
N HIS A 110 9.72 21.27 -13.54
CA HIS A 110 11.09 20.80 -13.74
C HIS A 110 11.48 19.60 -12.85
N THR A 111 10.52 19.02 -12.14
CA THR A 111 10.67 17.79 -11.34
C THR A 111 9.58 16.77 -11.72
N PRO A 112 9.90 15.46 -11.80
CA PRO A 112 8.90 14.43 -12.01
C PRO A 112 8.10 14.14 -10.73
N LEU A 113 8.65 14.45 -9.55
CA LEU A 113 8.05 14.16 -8.25
C LEU A 113 6.81 15.02 -8.00
N ILE A 114 5.95 14.57 -7.08
CA ILE A 114 4.66 15.22 -6.83
C ILE A 114 4.74 16.44 -5.91
N PHE A 115 5.81 16.59 -5.12
CA PHE A 115 5.80 17.49 -3.96
C PHE A 115 5.63 18.96 -4.35
N ALA A 116 6.35 19.40 -5.38
CA ALA A 116 6.19 20.76 -5.90
C ALA A 116 4.79 21.01 -6.47
N ARG A 117 4.19 20.03 -7.16
CA ARG A 117 2.82 20.14 -7.71
C ARG A 117 1.77 20.14 -6.60
N TRP A 118 1.94 19.29 -5.60
CA TRP A 118 1.07 19.22 -4.43
C TRP A 118 1.01 20.58 -3.70
N ALA A 119 2.16 21.23 -3.53
CA ALA A 119 2.25 22.51 -2.85
C ALA A 119 1.57 23.67 -3.59
N LEU A 120 1.28 23.55 -4.89
CA LEU A 120 0.59 24.59 -5.65
C LEU A 120 -0.87 24.76 -5.19
N ASP A 121 -1.53 23.67 -4.83
CA ASP A 121 -2.98 23.66 -4.58
C ASP A 121 -3.37 23.13 -3.19
N LYS A 122 -2.54 22.28 -2.57
CA LYS A 122 -2.94 21.49 -1.37
C LYS A 122 -2.21 21.84 -0.08
N ASP A 123 -1.23 22.73 -0.10
CA ASP A 123 -0.57 23.23 1.11
C ASP A 123 -1.40 24.35 1.79
N SER A 124 -2.70 24.13 1.92
CA SER A 124 -3.58 25.06 2.62
C SER A 124 -3.64 24.69 4.11
N PRO A 125 -3.77 25.68 5.02
CA PRO A 125 -3.94 25.42 6.46
C PRO A 125 -5.08 24.43 6.76
N GLY A 126 -6.18 24.49 6.00
CA GLY A 126 -7.31 23.58 6.17
C GLY A 126 -7.01 22.13 5.78
N HIS A 127 -6.25 21.91 4.71
CA HIS A 127 -5.83 20.56 4.34
C HIS A 127 -4.92 19.96 5.42
N LEU A 128 -3.91 20.71 5.87
CA LEU A 128 -3.01 20.27 6.93
C LEU A 128 -3.73 20.01 8.27
N PHE A 129 -4.72 20.83 8.61
CA PHE A 129 -5.58 20.62 9.78
C PHE A 129 -6.28 19.25 9.69
N TRP A 130 -6.99 18.98 8.60
CA TRP A 130 -7.72 17.72 8.43
C TRP A 130 -6.80 16.50 8.37
N THR A 131 -5.62 16.63 7.76
CA THR A 131 -4.60 15.58 7.81
C THR A 131 -4.23 15.29 9.26
N GLY A 132 -3.92 16.33 10.04
CA GLY A 132 -3.57 16.20 11.46
C GLY A 132 -4.68 15.51 12.27
N VAL A 133 -5.93 15.89 12.06
CA VAL A 133 -7.10 15.27 12.70
C VAL A 133 -7.16 13.77 12.40
N PHE A 134 -7.08 13.38 11.13
CA PHE A 134 -7.20 11.98 10.76
C PHE A 134 -5.97 11.15 11.14
N VAL A 135 -4.74 11.69 11.03
CA VAL A 135 -3.52 11.00 11.46
C VAL A 135 -3.60 10.67 12.94
N LYS A 136 -3.92 11.66 13.78
CA LYS A 136 -4.04 11.48 15.23
C LYS A 136 -5.14 10.51 15.61
N ASN A 137 -6.29 10.53 14.92
CA ASN A 137 -7.35 9.58 15.19
C ASN A 137 -6.99 8.15 14.77
N VAL A 138 -6.48 7.96 13.55
CA VAL A 138 -6.21 6.63 12.98
C VAL A 138 -4.98 5.97 13.61
N TYR A 139 -3.92 6.75 13.87
CA TYR A 139 -2.64 6.24 14.36
C TYR A 139 -2.46 6.40 15.86
N ASP A 140 -3.00 7.45 16.48
CA ASP A 140 -2.81 7.71 17.92
C ASP A 140 -4.08 7.50 18.75
N HIS A 141 -5.20 7.14 18.10
CA HIS A 141 -6.51 6.94 18.73
C HIS A 141 -7.01 8.18 19.49
N GLU A 142 -6.59 9.39 19.07
CA GLU A 142 -7.15 10.63 19.60
C GLU A 142 -8.62 10.79 19.17
N PRO A 143 -9.52 11.31 20.05
CA PRO A 143 -10.89 11.61 19.68
C PRO A 143 -10.98 12.61 18.52
N LEU A 144 -12.00 12.45 17.68
CA LEU A 144 -12.30 13.41 16.62
C LEU A 144 -12.90 14.70 17.21
N PRO A 145 -12.56 15.89 16.68
CA PRO A 145 -13.21 17.14 17.05
C PRO A 145 -14.68 17.11 16.61
N SER A 146 -15.58 17.63 17.44
CA SER A 146 -16.97 17.88 17.04
C SER A 146 -17.07 19.01 16.01
N LEU A 147 -18.21 19.16 15.33
CA LEU A 147 -18.41 20.24 14.35
C LEU A 147 -18.28 21.65 14.94
N ASN A 148 -18.43 21.83 16.25
CA ASN A 148 -18.25 23.13 16.91
C ASN A 148 -16.78 23.40 17.27
N GLU A 149 -15.92 22.38 17.17
CA GLU A 149 -14.51 22.43 17.54
C GLU A 149 -13.58 22.44 16.31
N ILE A 150 -14.11 22.20 15.10
CA ILE A 150 -13.30 22.27 13.87
C ILE A 150 -12.88 23.71 13.57
N GLU A 151 -11.61 23.89 13.23
CA GLU A 151 -11.06 25.20 12.84
C GLU A 151 -11.31 25.50 11.36
N PHE A 152 -11.38 24.46 10.53
CA PHE A 152 -11.57 24.57 9.09
C PHE A 152 -12.80 23.79 8.62
N PRO A 153 -13.55 24.29 7.64
CA PRO A 153 -14.72 23.60 7.11
C PRO A 153 -14.33 22.27 6.46
N ILE A 154 -15.30 21.36 6.38
CA ILE A 154 -15.18 20.13 5.59
C ILE A 154 -14.96 20.52 4.12
N PRO A 155 -13.95 19.97 3.43
CA PRO A 155 -13.55 20.39 2.07
C PRO A 155 -14.46 19.83 0.96
N PHE A 156 -15.68 19.42 1.30
CA PHE A 156 -16.67 18.83 0.40
C PHE A 156 -18.04 19.44 0.66
N ASP A 157 -18.89 19.48 -0.37
CA ASP A 157 -20.30 19.78 -0.18
C ASP A 157 -20.95 18.68 0.67
N LEU A 158 -21.61 19.06 1.77
CA LEU A 158 -22.28 18.11 2.66
C LEU A 158 -23.48 17.43 1.98
N ASN A 159 -24.09 18.06 0.97
CA ASN A 159 -25.17 17.44 0.21
C ASN A 159 -24.68 16.27 -0.66
N ASP A 160 -23.39 16.24 -0.98
CA ASP A 160 -22.74 15.17 -1.73
C ASP A 160 -22.27 14.01 -0.82
N ILE A 161 -22.40 14.16 0.49
CA ILE A 161 -22.01 13.17 1.49
C ILE A 161 -23.26 12.63 2.15
N ASP A 162 -23.70 11.43 1.75
CA ASP A 162 -24.79 10.73 2.41
C ASP A 162 -24.23 9.85 3.56
N PRO A 163 -24.35 10.27 4.83
CA PRO A 163 -23.94 9.45 5.98
C PRO A 163 -24.78 8.19 6.12
N ASP A 164 -26.02 8.15 5.65
CA ASP A 164 -26.91 7.00 5.84
C ASP A 164 -26.96 6.06 4.63
N ARG A 165 -26.19 6.36 3.57
CA ARG A 165 -26.15 5.68 2.25
C ARG A 165 -26.81 4.29 2.24
N LYS A 166 -28.11 4.24 1.95
CA LYS A 166 -28.97 3.05 2.09
C LYS A 166 -29.00 2.15 0.85
N ASP A 167 -28.43 2.60 -0.27
CA ASP A 167 -28.43 1.91 -1.57
C ASP A 167 -27.30 0.88 -1.71
N MET A 168 -26.43 0.75 -0.71
CA MET A 168 -25.27 -0.11 -0.76
C MET A 168 -25.64 -1.56 -0.46
N VAL A 169 -25.19 -2.46 -1.33
CA VAL A 169 -25.39 -3.90 -1.17
C VAL A 169 -24.37 -4.43 -0.17
N HIS A 170 -24.85 -5.08 0.88
CA HIS A 170 -24.02 -5.67 1.92
C HIS A 170 -23.73 -7.15 1.60
N ILE A 171 -22.58 -7.68 2.03
CA ILE A 171 -22.18 -9.06 1.70
C ILE A 171 -23.21 -10.12 2.11
N LYS A 172 -23.82 -9.97 3.29
CA LYS A 172 -24.96 -10.79 3.74
C LYS A 172 -26.09 -10.94 2.69
N ASP A 173 -26.33 -9.91 1.88
CA ASP A 173 -27.39 -9.91 0.86
C ASP A 173 -26.97 -10.67 -0.41
N ILE A 174 -25.66 -10.80 -0.65
CA ILE A 174 -25.09 -11.65 -1.69
C ILE A 174 -25.12 -13.12 -1.23
N CYS A 175 -24.62 -13.39 -0.02
CA CYS A 175 -24.55 -14.75 0.54
C CYS A 175 -25.94 -15.38 0.78
N SER A 176 -26.95 -14.58 1.09
CA SER A 176 -28.33 -15.08 1.26
C SER A 176 -29.04 -15.43 -0.05
N LYS A 177 -28.54 -14.96 -1.20
CA LYS A 177 -29.11 -15.22 -2.54
C LYS A 177 -28.43 -16.36 -3.29
N SER A 178 -27.25 -16.80 -2.86
CA SER A 178 -26.60 -18.00 -3.39
C SER A 178 -27.30 -19.24 -2.86
N ASP A 179 -27.81 -20.09 -3.75
CA ASP A 179 -28.50 -21.34 -3.40
C ASP A 179 -27.67 -22.16 -2.41
N THR A 180 -28.33 -22.50 -1.29
CA THR A 180 -27.83 -23.29 -0.18
C THR A 180 -27.58 -24.74 -0.60
N GLY A 181 -26.48 -24.99 -1.29
CA GLY A 181 -25.79 -26.27 -1.20
C GLY A 181 -25.07 -26.31 0.14
N SER A 182 -25.69 -26.92 1.15
CA SER A 182 -25.10 -27.19 2.46
C SER A 182 -23.68 -27.76 2.29
N VAL A 183 -22.67 -26.99 2.67
CA VAL A 183 -21.33 -27.49 2.96
C VAL A 183 -21.11 -27.27 4.45
N MET A 184 -20.64 -28.31 5.14
CA MET A 184 -20.31 -28.18 6.56
C MET A 184 -19.25 -27.09 6.74
N PRO A 185 -19.38 -26.19 7.72
CA PRO A 185 -18.31 -25.28 8.07
C PRO A 185 -17.15 -26.10 8.66
N GLY A 186 -16.09 -26.27 7.89
CA GLY A 186 -14.92 -27.03 8.33
C GLY A 186 -14.03 -27.41 7.16
N ILE A 187 -12.82 -26.85 7.17
CA ILE A 187 -11.71 -27.01 6.21
C ILE A 187 -11.93 -26.21 4.92
N SER A 188 -11.28 -25.05 4.85
CA SER A 188 -10.99 -24.38 3.57
C SER A 188 -10.34 -25.40 2.65
N SER A 189 -10.97 -25.73 1.53
CA SER A 189 -10.38 -26.61 0.52
C SER A 189 -9.37 -25.81 -0.30
N ARG A 190 -8.25 -25.43 0.33
CA ARG A 190 -7.06 -25.06 -0.43
C ARG A 190 -6.62 -26.28 -1.22
N ASP A 191 -6.27 -26.07 -2.48
CA ASP A 191 -5.79 -27.15 -3.36
C ASP A 191 -4.48 -27.78 -2.83
N LYS A 192 -3.71 -27.03 -2.05
CA LYS A 192 -2.47 -27.48 -1.41
C LYS A 192 -2.47 -27.15 0.08
N THR A 193 -1.96 -28.07 0.87
CA THR A 193 -1.58 -27.83 2.26
C THR A 193 -0.37 -26.91 2.34
N ALA A 194 -0.15 -26.28 3.50
CA ALA A 194 1.02 -25.43 3.71
C ALA A 194 2.34 -26.18 3.45
N SER A 195 2.42 -27.45 3.86
CA SER A 195 3.60 -28.29 3.62
C SER A 195 3.86 -28.54 2.13
N GLU A 196 2.81 -28.82 1.35
CA GLU A 196 2.93 -28.98 -0.10
C GLU A 196 3.35 -27.69 -0.79
N THR A 197 2.81 -26.53 -0.35
CA THR A 197 3.24 -25.22 -0.82
C THR A 197 4.72 -24.98 -0.52
N VAL A 198 5.17 -25.25 0.72
CA VAL A 198 6.58 -25.11 1.11
C VAL A 198 7.49 -25.94 0.21
N GLN A 199 7.16 -27.22 0.00
CA GLN A 199 7.96 -28.11 -0.84
C GLN A 199 8.01 -27.62 -2.29
N ASP A 200 6.88 -27.16 -2.83
CA ASP A 200 6.78 -26.68 -4.21
C ASP A 200 7.55 -25.38 -4.44
N VAL A 201 7.30 -24.38 -3.61
CA VAL A 201 7.90 -23.05 -3.74
C VAL A 201 9.39 -23.09 -3.43
N THR A 202 9.82 -23.87 -2.42
CA THR A 202 11.26 -24.05 -2.13
C THR A 202 11.99 -24.64 -3.32
N ARG A 203 11.43 -25.67 -3.98
CA ARG A 203 12.00 -26.27 -5.18
C ARG A 203 12.08 -25.26 -6.32
N ARG A 204 11.02 -24.47 -6.57
CA ARG A 204 11.00 -23.43 -7.63
C ARG A 204 12.03 -22.33 -7.35
N LEU A 205 12.07 -21.81 -6.13
CA LEU A 205 13.06 -20.82 -5.71
C LEU A 205 14.49 -21.37 -5.77
N SER A 206 14.74 -22.66 -5.52
CA SER A 206 16.09 -23.23 -5.66
C SER A 206 16.63 -23.23 -7.09
N SER A 207 15.75 -23.07 -8.09
CA SER A 207 16.14 -22.96 -9.50
C SER A 207 16.57 -21.55 -9.90
N ILE A 208 16.32 -20.54 -9.04
CA ILE A 208 16.72 -19.16 -9.24
C ILE A 208 17.54 -18.66 -8.04
N ASP A 209 18.74 -18.14 -8.27
CA ASP A 209 19.69 -17.77 -7.21
C ASP A 209 19.29 -16.46 -6.48
N LEU A 210 18.13 -16.46 -5.82
CA LEU A 210 17.56 -15.33 -5.08
C LEU A 210 17.90 -15.36 -3.59
N VAL A 211 17.84 -16.54 -2.96
CA VAL A 211 17.95 -16.68 -1.51
C VAL A 211 19.41 -16.56 -1.08
N THR A 212 19.71 -15.63 -0.18
CA THR A 212 21.10 -15.31 0.22
C THR A 212 21.46 -15.73 1.64
N GLY A 213 20.47 -16.02 2.47
CA GLY A 213 20.65 -16.38 3.88
C GLY A 213 19.91 -17.66 4.29
N THR A 214 20.16 -18.09 5.53
CA THR A 214 19.40 -19.15 6.18
C THR A 214 18.11 -18.60 6.77
N GLU A 215 17.12 -19.47 6.94
CA GLU A 215 15.91 -19.17 7.73
C GLU A 215 16.31 -18.81 9.17
N ARG A 216 15.62 -17.83 9.76
CA ARG A 216 15.82 -17.42 11.15
C ARG A 216 14.46 -17.29 11.83
N GLU A 217 14.41 -17.70 13.10
CA GLU A 217 13.26 -17.40 13.96
C GLU A 217 13.31 -15.93 14.40
N THR A 218 12.14 -15.30 14.44
CA THR A 218 11.99 -13.93 14.91
C THR A 218 11.23 -13.90 16.23
N VAL A 219 11.65 -12.98 17.09
CA VAL A 219 11.04 -12.72 18.40
C VAL A 219 10.15 -11.48 18.37
N TRP A 220 9.66 -11.13 17.18
CA TRP A 220 8.99 -9.86 16.96
C TRP A 220 7.51 -10.01 16.71
N SER A 221 6.89 -11.19 16.85
CA SER A 221 5.45 -11.39 16.58
C SER A 221 4.75 -12.09 17.75
N LEU A 222 3.44 -11.87 17.90
CA LEU A 222 2.59 -12.68 18.79
C LEU A 222 2.25 -14.08 18.23
N SER A 223 2.54 -14.31 16.96
CA SER A 223 2.42 -15.62 16.31
C SER A 223 3.26 -16.68 17.02
N PRO A 224 2.77 -17.93 17.19
CA PRO A 224 3.56 -19.03 17.73
C PRO A 224 4.82 -19.32 16.92
N TYR A 225 4.71 -19.25 15.59
CA TYR A 225 5.82 -19.38 14.65
C TYR A 225 5.98 -18.08 13.89
N ALA A 226 7.19 -17.53 13.91
CA ALA A 226 7.54 -16.32 13.18
C ALA A 226 8.94 -16.49 12.60
N LEU A 227 9.02 -16.56 11.27
CA LEU A 227 10.23 -16.88 10.53
C LEU A 227 10.59 -15.71 9.60
N GLU A 228 11.86 -15.53 9.32
CA GLU A 228 12.33 -14.58 8.32
C GLU A 228 13.37 -15.21 7.40
N ARG A 229 13.45 -14.70 6.16
CA ARG A 229 14.45 -15.13 5.19
C ARG A 229 14.91 -13.98 4.31
N SER A 230 16.23 -13.80 4.25
CA SER A 230 16.86 -12.82 3.37
C SER A 230 17.08 -13.36 1.96
N TRP A 231 16.86 -12.49 0.99
CA TRP A 231 17.02 -12.77 -0.43
C TRP A 231 17.46 -11.49 -1.17
N LYS A 232 17.88 -11.61 -2.42
CA LYS A 232 18.24 -10.47 -3.27
C LYS A 232 17.80 -10.71 -4.69
N THR A 233 17.56 -9.63 -5.42
CA THR A 233 17.37 -9.67 -6.86
C THR A 233 17.95 -8.42 -7.53
N GLU A 234 18.05 -8.44 -8.85
CA GLU A 234 18.41 -7.28 -9.67
C GLU A 234 17.32 -7.07 -10.73
N VAL A 235 16.96 -5.81 -10.95
CA VAL A 235 16.13 -5.41 -12.09
C VAL A 235 16.81 -4.33 -12.90
N GLN A 236 16.40 -4.21 -14.17
CA GLN A 236 16.96 -3.22 -15.09
C GLN A 236 15.90 -2.55 -15.94
N VAL A 237 16.10 -1.27 -16.26
CA VAL A 237 15.30 -0.52 -17.22
C VAL A 237 16.20 0.00 -18.32
N ALA A 238 15.79 -0.23 -19.57
CA ALA A 238 16.39 0.32 -20.76
C ALA A 238 15.27 0.85 -21.69
N VAL A 239 14.56 1.90 -21.26
CA VAL A 239 13.39 2.46 -21.94
C VAL A 239 13.43 4.00 -21.92
N GLY A 240 13.19 4.62 -23.07
CA GLY A 240 13.26 6.07 -23.22
C GLY A 240 14.67 6.58 -22.92
N ARG A 241 14.77 7.66 -22.12
CA ARG A 241 16.06 8.16 -21.65
C ARG A 241 16.63 7.34 -20.49
N ASN A 242 15.78 6.68 -19.70
CA ASN A 242 16.22 5.99 -18.50
C ASN A 242 16.90 4.65 -18.84
N ARG A 243 18.17 4.52 -18.42
CA ARG A 243 18.98 3.31 -18.54
C ARG A 243 19.66 3.03 -17.20
N TRP A 244 19.09 2.12 -16.41
CA TRP A 244 19.58 1.85 -15.07
C TRP A 244 19.39 0.40 -14.61
N LYS A 245 20.15 0.01 -13.60
CA LYS A 245 20.04 -1.27 -12.88
C LYS A 245 19.86 -1.01 -11.39
N LEU A 246 19.10 -1.85 -10.71
CA LEU A 246 18.84 -1.74 -9.28
C LEU A 246 19.09 -3.08 -8.60
N SER A 247 20.01 -3.09 -7.63
CA SER A 247 20.21 -4.21 -6.70
C SER A 247 19.25 -4.07 -5.52
N ILE A 248 18.47 -5.12 -5.25
CA ILE A 248 17.37 -5.11 -4.26
C ILE A 248 17.58 -6.23 -3.24
N PRO A 249 18.27 -5.98 -2.11
CA PRO A 249 18.27 -6.89 -0.98
C PRO A 249 16.95 -6.78 -0.19
N GLN A 250 16.33 -7.90 0.14
CA GLN A 250 15.05 -7.96 0.86
C GLN A 250 15.10 -8.98 2.00
N THR A 251 14.18 -8.82 2.96
CA THR A 251 13.85 -9.83 3.96
C THR A 251 12.34 -9.98 3.96
N SER A 252 11.86 -11.21 3.79
CA SER A 252 10.44 -11.55 3.90
C SER A 252 10.17 -12.23 5.23
N TYR A 253 8.96 -12.04 5.75
CA TYR A 253 8.56 -12.42 7.10
C TYR A 253 7.31 -13.30 7.03
N GLY A 254 7.35 -14.40 7.77
CA GLY A 254 6.33 -15.43 7.72
C GLY A 254 5.78 -15.70 9.10
N LYS A 255 4.46 -15.73 9.21
CA LYS A 255 3.74 -15.92 10.47
C LYS A 255 2.70 -17.01 10.31
N GLY A 256 2.43 -17.75 11.37
CA GLY A 256 1.49 -18.87 11.32
C GLY A 256 1.33 -19.57 12.65
N MET A 257 0.21 -20.28 12.77
CA MET A 257 -0.09 -21.10 13.93
C MET A 257 0.71 -22.41 13.93
N GLU A 258 1.18 -22.81 12.76
CA GLU A 258 2.07 -23.94 12.53
C GLU A 258 3.32 -23.51 11.77
N GLU A 259 4.42 -24.25 11.92
CA GLU A 259 5.70 -23.94 11.30
C GLU A 259 5.62 -23.88 9.77
N ASP A 260 4.95 -24.85 9.13
CA ASP A 260 4.79 -24.87 7.67
C ASP A 260 3.91 -23.73 7.16
N GLN A 261 2.97 -23.22 7.96
CA GLN A 261 2.17 -22.03 7.60
C GLN A 261 3.05 -20.78 7.61
N ALA A 262 3.85 -20.59 8.67
CA ALA A 262 4.79 -19.48 8.74
C ALA A 262 5.82 -19.54 7.61
N ARG A 263 6.31 -20.74 7.28
CA ARG A 263 7.25 -20.95 6.19
C ARG A 263 6.62 -20.69 4.81
N ALA A 264 5.41 -21.19 4.57
CA ALA A 264 4.67 -20.89 3.36
C ALA A 264 4.44 -19.38 3.20
N SER A 265 4.08 -18.69 4.29
CA SER A 265 3.84 -17.24 4.31
C SER A 265 5.05 -16.44 3.81
N TYR A 266 6.25 -16.61 4.38
CA TYR A 266 7.41 -15.83 3.89
C TYR A 266 7.84 -16.27 2.47
N LEU A 267 7.72 -17.56 2.13
CA LEU A 267 8.11 -18.04 0.79
C LEU A 267 7.20 -17.45 -0.29
N MET A 268 5.91 -17.39 -0.02
CA MET A 268 4.91 -16.79 -0.91
C MET A 268 5.06 -15.27 -0.99
N GLU A 269 5.48 -14.60 0.09
CA GLU A 269 5.86 -13.19 0.07
C GLU A 269 7.11 -12.95 -0.80
N ILE A 270 8.13 -13.81 -0.75
CA ILE A 270 9.31 -13.72 -1.65
C ILE A 270 8.84 -13.79 -3.12
N VAL A 271 7.98 -14.76 -3.44
CA VAL A 271 7.43 -14.93 -4.80
C VAL A 271 6.65 -13.69 -5.25
N GLU A 272 5.79 -13.16 -4.39
CA GLU A 272 5.00 -11.96 -4.63
C GLU A 272 5.90 -10.76 -4.94
N ARG A 273 6.85 -10.46 -4.04
CA ARG A 273 7.73 -9.30 -4.16
C ARG A 273 8.67 -9.41 -5.35
N TYR A 274 9.27 -10.57 -5.57
CA TYR A 274 10.09 -10.83 -6.75
C TYR A 274 9.30 -10.57 -8.05
N SER A 275 8.05 -11.02 -8.10
CA SER A 275 7.17 -10.84 -9.25
C SER A 275 6.73 -9.39 -9.46
N SER A 276 6.72 -8.57 -8.40
CA SER A 276 6.38 -7.14 -8.47
C SER A 276 7.51 -6.23 -8.96
N PHE A 277 8.76 -6.73 -8.98
CA PHE A 277 9.93 -5.98 -9.42
C PHE A 277 10.19 -6.24 -10.92
N ALA A 278 9.81 -5.29 -11.77
CA ALA A 278 9.91 -5.46 -13.21
C ALA A 278 11.24 -4.96 -13.79
N SER A 279 11.77 -5.74 -14.73
CA SER A 279 12.76 -5.29 -15.69
C SER A 279 12.10 -4.96 -17.02
N PHE A 280 12.61 -3.94 -17.71
CA PHE A 280 12.10 -3.49 -19.00
C PHE A 280 13.21 -3.34 -20.04
N SER A 281 13.01 -3.89 -21.22
CA SER A 281 13.89 -3.75 -22.39
C SER A 281 13.05 -3.77 -23.66
N ASN A 282 13.42 -2.98 -24.67
CA ASN A 282 12.67 -2.86 -25.93
C ASN A 282 11.16 -2.63 -25.72
N GLU A 283 10.81 -1.76 -24.77
CA GLU A 283 9.40 -1.44 -24.41
C GLU A 283 8.58 -2.65 -23.93
N LEU A 284 9.23 -3.71 -23.47
CA LEU A 284 8.62 -4.93 -22.96
C LEU A 284 9.09 -5.22 -21.53
N THR A 285 8.20 -5.77 -20.70
CA THR A 285 8.63 -6.40 -19.44
C THR A 285 9.40 -7.69 -19.73
N VAL A 286 10.44 -7.97 -18.96
CA VAL A 286 11.27 -9.17 -19.15
C VAL A 286 10.97 -10.22 -18.09
N GLY A 287 10.63 -11.44 -18.51
CA GLY A 287 10.60 -12.61 -17.63
C GLY A 287 9.23 -12.98 -17.03
N TYR A 288 8.17 -12.29 -17.44
CA TYR A 288 6.80 -12.66 -17.11
C TYR A 288 6.31 -13.78 -18.04
N LYS A 289 5.33 -14.57 -17.57
CA LYS A 289 4.66 -15.59 -18.37
C LYS A 289 3.92 -14.96 -19.56
N ASN A 290 3.28 -13.82 -19.30
CA ASN A 290 2.67 -12.94 -20.29
C ASN A 290 3.43 -11.60 -20.24
N GLU A 291 4.29 -11.33 -21.22
CA GLU A 291 5.06 -10.08 -21.25
C GLU A 291 4.16 -8.90 -21.63
N PHE A 292 4.29 -7.79 -20.90
CA PHE A 292 3.53 -6.57 -21.12
C PHE A 292 4.25 -5.64 -22.09
N ASN A 293 3.51 -5.14 -23.08
CA ASN A 293 3.96 -4.04 -23.93
C ASN A 293 3.74 -2.71 -23.21
N LEU A 294 4.80 -1.90 -23.09
CA LEU A 294 4.72 -0.52 -22.66
C LEU A 294 4.18 0.35 -23.79
N VAL A 295 3.01 0.93 -23.60
CA VAL A 295 2.43 1.90 -24.54
C VAL A 295 2.68 3.30 -23.99
N ARG A 296 3.54 4.08 -24.64
CA ARG A 296 3.77 5.48 -24.25
C ARG A 296 2.69 6.40 -24.83
N SER A 297 1.81 6.94 -23.98
CA SER A 297 0.69 7.76 -24.44
C SER A 297 0.06 8.63 -23.36
N ARG A 298 -0.81 9.56 -23.77
CA ARG A 298 -1.72 10.26 -22.87
C ARG A 298 -2.98 9.42 -22.65
N TYR A 299 -3.68 9.65 -21.56
CA TYR A 299 -4.97 9.02 -21.31
C TYR A 299 -5.98 9.39 -22.42
N THR A 300 -6.07 10.68 -22.75
CA THR A 300 -7.01 11.17 -23.78
C THR A 300 -6.76 10.54 -25.15
N ASP A 301 -5.50 10.32 -25.53
CA ASP A 301 -5.13 9.67 -26.79
C ASP A 301 -5.53 8.18 -26.82
N LEU A 302 -5.44 7.46 -25.69
CA LEU A 302 -5.89 6.07 -25.60
C LEU A 302 -7.41 5.99 -25.77
N VAL A 303 -8.15 6.83 -25.04
CA VAL A 303 -9.61 6.89 -25.11
C VAL A 303 -10.09 7.30 -26.52
N ALA A 304 -9.44 8.28 -27.15
CA ALA A 304 -9.76 8.71 -28.52
C ALA A 304 -9.58 7.60 -29.56
N ARG A 305 -8.72 6.61 -29.30
CA ARG A 305 -8.55 5.40 -30.13
C ARG A 305 -9.59 4.31 -29.83
N GLY A 306 -10.51 4.54 -28.90
CA GLY A 306 -11.51 3.57 -28.46
C GLY A 306 -10.97 2.49 -27.53
N LEU A 307 -9.79 2.71 -26.93
CA LEU A 307 -9.21 1.80 -25.94
C LEU A 307 -9.78 2.11 -24.55
N PHE A 308 -10.05 1.07 -23.76
CA PHE A 308 -10.40 1.23 -22.35
C PHE A 308 -9.13 1.53 -21.56
N ALA A 309 -9.08 2.66 -20.87
CA ALA A 309 -7.98 3.02 -19.98
C ALA A 309 -8.55 3.46 -18.63
N LEU A 310 -7.85 3.10 -17.54
CA LEU A 310 -8.14 3.63 -16.22
C LEU A 310 -7.78 5.13 -16.21
N ASP A 311 -8.73 5.99 -15.88
CA ASP A 311 -8.44 7.39 -15.58
C ASP A 311 -7.67 7.44 -14.24
N PRO A 312 -6.40 7.90 -14.21
CA PRO A 312 -5.63 7.96 -12.98
C PRO A 312 -6.32 8.77 -11.88
N ASN A 313 -7.15 9.77 -12.24
CA ASN A 313 -7.86 10.60 -11.26
C ASN A 313 -8.97 9.86 -10.49
N THR A 314 -9.40 8.67 -10.95
CA THR A 314 -10.34 7.83 -10.17
C THR A 314 -9.68 7.09 -9.01
N MET A 315 -8.34 7.18 -8.90
CA MET A 315 -7.55 6.51 -7.86
C MET A 315 -7.23 7.39 -6.65
N ASN A 316 -7.87 8.56 -6.54
CA ASN A 316 -7.71 9.51 -5.43
C ASN A 316 -6.24 9.95 -5.18
N LEU A 317 -5.53 10.32 -6.24
CA LEU A 317 -4.11 10.69 -6.19
C LEU A 317 -3.85 11.93 -5.30
N GLU A 318 -2.64 12.01 -4.73
CA GLU A 318 -2.18 13.19 -3.97
C GLU A 318 -2.21 14.46 -4.82
N VAL A 319 -1.95 14.35 -6.13
CA VAL A 319 -2.02 15.44 -7.10
C VAL A 319 -2.82 14.97 -8.32
N PRO A 320 -3.75 15.79 -8.85
CA PRO A 320 -4.47 15.43 -10.07
C PRO A 320 -3.53 15.14 -11.24
N TYR A 321 -3.85 14.10 -11.99
CA TYR A 321 -3.26 13.82 -13.29
C TYR A 321 -3.81 14.79 -14.33
N GLU A 322 -2.93 15.49 -15.05
CA GLU A 322 -3.25 16.54 -16.02
C GLU A 322 -2.97 16.07 -17.46
N ASP A 323 -3.28 14.81 -17.75
CA ASP A 323 -3.10 14.18 -19.06
C ASP A 323 -1.63 14.13 -19.53
N GLN A 324 -0.67 14.10 -18.60
CA GLN A 324 0.75 13.94 -18.93
C GLN A 324 0.99 12.60 -19.67
N VAL A 325 2.04 12.54 -20.49
CA VAL A 325 2.40 11.29 -21.17
C VAL A 325 2.94 10.28 -20.16
N LEU A 326 2.36 9.09 -20.17
CA LEU A 326 2.73 7.97 -19.31
C LEU A 326 3.03 6.71 -20.14
N TYR A 327 3.60 5.70 -19.50
CA TYR A 327 3.70 4.33 -19.98
C TYR A 327 2.55 3.51 -19.39
N TRP A 328 1.83 2.83 -20.28
CA TRP A 328 0.65 2.06 -19.96
C TRP A 328 0.88 0.58 -20.26
N ILE A 329 0.30 -0.29 -19.45
CA ILE A 329 0.25 -1.75 -19.69
C ILE A 329 -1.19 -2.23 -19.60
N THR A 330 -1.45 -3.43 -20.13
CA THR A 330 -2.77 -4.05 -20.10
C THR A 330 -3.01 -4.84 -18.81
N GLY A 331 -4.22 -4.74 -18.28
CA GLY A 331 -4.79 -5.60 -17.24
C GLY A 331 -6.20 -6.04 -17.64
N MET A 332 -6.91 -6.66 -16.69
CA MET A 332 -8.23 -7.24 -16.90
C MET A 332 -9.24 -6.67 -15.91
N GLU A 333 -10.18 -5.86 -16.38
CA GLU A 333 -11.31 -5.34 -15.60
C GLU A 333 -12.44 -6.36 -15.57
N ILE A 334 -12.94 -6.71 -14.38
CA ILE A 334 -14.13 -7.54 -14.24
C ILE A 334 -15.39 -6.70 -14.43
N ARG A 335 -16.34 -7.22 -15.22
CA ARG A 335 -17.67 -6.64 -15.43
C ARG A 335 -18.73 -7.72 -15.25
N ALA A 336 -19.99 -7.31 -15.11
CA ALA A 336 -21.12 -8.21 -14.82
C ALA A 336 -21.22 -9.44 -15.74
N ASP A 337 -20.95 -9.25 -17.04
CA ASP A 337 -21.20 -10.30 -18.05
C ASP A 337 -19.90 -10.89 -18.66
N LYS A 338 -18.75 -10.23 -18.48
CA LYS A 338 -17.44 -10.63 -19.00
C LYS A 338 -16.32 -9.78 -18.42
N SER A 339 -15.09 -10.27 -18.44
CA SER A 339 -13.92 -9.45 -18.24
C SER A 339 -13.55 -8.67 -19.52
N ALA A 340 -12.86 -7.55 -19.38
CA ALA A 340 -12.40 -6.72 -20.49
C ALA A 340 -10.96 -6.25 -20.28
N GLU A 341 -10.18 -6.22 -21.35
CA GLU A 341 -8.85 -5.61 -21.31
C GLU A 341 -8.96 -4.11 -21.02
N ILE A 342 -8.09 -3.60 -20.16
CA ILE A 342 -7.99 -2.19 -19.77
C ILE A 342 -6.52 -1.79 -19.65
N TYR A 343 -6.18 -0.57 -20.08
CA TYR A 343 -4.87 0.03 -19.89
C TYR A 343 -4.75 0.71 -18.52
N LEU A 344 -3.65 0.45 -17.81
CA LEU A 344 -3.31 1.10 -16.54
C LEU A 344 -1.89 1.68 -16.61
N PRO A 345 -1.59 2.77 -15.86
CA PRO A 345 -0.22 3.26 -15.73
C PRO A 345 0.72 2.18 -15.17
N ALA A 346 1.84 1.93 -15.85
CA ALA A 346 2.81 0.90 -15.45
C ALA A 346 3.37 1.15 -14.04
N GLN A 347 3.53 2.42 -13.66
CA GLN A 347 3.99 2.81 -12.33
C GLN A 347 3.02 2.43 -11.20
N PHE A 348 1.71 2.21 -11.47
CA PHE A 348 0.81 1.66 -10.46
C PHE A 348 1.03 0.17 -10.23
N VAL A 349 1.55 -0.55 -11.23
CA VAL A 349 1.59 -2.00 -11.24
C VAL A 349 2.85 -2.55 -10.57
N PHE A 350 4.00 -1.99 -10.90
CA PHE A 350 5.30 -2.52 -10.45
C PHE A 350 5.88 -1.70 -9.31
N LEU A 351 6.46 -2.38 -8.33
CA LEU A 351 7.21 -1.72 -7.26
C LEU A 351 8.57 -1.25 -7.80
N PHE A 352 9.04 -0.10 -7.32
CA PHE A 352 10.27 0.55 -7.79
C PHE A 352 10.30 0.81 -9.30
N CYS A 353 9.15 1.11 -9.91
CA CYS A 353 9.02 1.43 -11.32
C CYS A 353 9.52 2.86 -11.64
N ASN A 354 10.77 2.99 -12.11
CA ASN A 354 11.38 4.28 -12.48
C ASN A 354 11.55 4.44 -14.01
N LEU A 355 10.43 4.60 -14.71
CA LEU A 355 10.39 4.87 -16.15
C LEU A 355 10.59 6.37 -16.46
N ASP A 356 10.87 6.70 -17.71
CA ASP A 356 11.09 8.09 -18.17
C ASP A 356 9.77 8.88 -18.28
N GLU A 357 9.12 9.11 -17.15
CA GLU A 357 7.81 9.77 -16.99
C GLU A 357 7.66 10.48 -15.64
N ILE A 358 6.58 11.24 -15.47
CA ILE A 358 6.28 11.88 -14.18
C ILE A 358 5.81 10.84 -13.14
N ALA A 359 5.99 11.14 -11.86
CA ALA A 359 5.38 10.38 -10.77
C ALA A 359 3.91 10.79 -10.58
N LEU A 360 3.03 9.81 -10.46
CA LEU A 360 1.61 9.99 -10.12
C LEU A 360 1.38 9.97 -8.61
N THR A 361 2.25 9.34 -7.84
CA THR A 361 2.18 9.26 -6.37
C THR A 361 3.55 9.55 -5.73
N SER A 362 3.57 9.79 -4.42
CA SER A 362 4.81 9.92 -3.63
C SER A 362 5.58 8.60 -3.49
N GLY A 363 4.90 7.48 -3.68
CA GLY A 363 5.46 6.14 -3.66
C GLY A 363 4.34 5.11 -3.77
N VAL A 364 4.58 4.02 -4.49
CA VAL A 364 3.59 2.94 -4.63
C VAL A 364 3.86 1.88 -3.58
N SER A 365 2.85 1.56 -2.78
CA SER A 365 2.91 0.47 -1.81
C SER A 365 2.68 -0.89 -2.48
N SER A 366 2.93 -1.96 -1.74
CA SER A 366 2.60 -3.34 -2.16
C SER A 366 1.11 -3.65 -2.12
N ASN A 367 0.25 -2.67 -1.80
CA ASN A 367 -1.18 -2.86 -1.62
C ASN A 367 -1.79 -3.59 -2.82
N GLY A 368 -2.48 -4.71 -2.52
CA GLY A 368 -3.22 -5.51 -3.48
C GLY A 368 -2.35 -6.38 -4.36
N ILE A 369 -1.10 -6.65 -3.99
CA ILE A 369 -0.28 -7.69 -4.61
C ILE A 369 -0.39 -8.93 -3.74
N ALA A 370 -0.70 -10.08 -4.33
CA ALA A 370 -0.68 -11.35 -3.62
C ALA A 370 -0.26 -12.49 -4.53
N SER A 371 0.38 -13.48 -3.93
CA SER A 371 0.63 -14.78 -4.56
C SER A 371 -0.37 -15.84 -4.06
N GLY A 372 -0.52 -16.92 -4.81
CA GLY A 372 -1.41 -18.02 -4.46
C GLY A 372 -0.97 -19.33 -5.11
N ASN A 373 -1.45 -20.47 -4.61
CA ASN A 373 -1.23 -21.76 -5.27
C ASN A 373 -2.02 -21.85 -6.58
N THR A 374 -3.13 -21.12 -6.66
CA THR A 374 -3.93 -20.90 -7.86
C THR A 374 -4.11 -19.41 -8.14
N GLU A 375 -4.56 -19.09 -9.35
CA GLU A 375 -4.88 -17.70 -9.72
C GLU A 375 -6.04 -17.14 -8.89
N ASP A 376 -7.08 -17.95 -8.62
CA ASP A 376 -8.22 -17.54 -7.79
C ASP A 376 -7.78 -17.24 -6.35
N GLU A 377 -6.86 -18.03 -5.79
CA GLU A 377 -6.30 -17.78 -4.45
C GLU A 377 -5.52 -16.45 -4.44
N ALA A 378 -4.66 -16.21 -5.43
CA ALA A 378 -3.93 -14.95 -5.56
C ALA A 378 -4.88 -13.74 -5.70
N ARG A 379 -5.92 -13.85 -6.52
CA ARG A 379 -6.92 -12.78 -6.70
C ARG A 379 -7.73 -12.50 -5.44
N LEU A 380 -8.17 -13.54 -4.74
CA LEU A 380 -8.94 -13.39 -3.49
C LEU A 380 -8.07 -12.74 -2.41
N HIS A 381 -6.85 -13.21 -2.21
CA HIS A 381 -5.91 -12.60 -1.25
C HIS A 381 -5.61 -11.14 -1.60
N ALA A 382 -5.33 -10.83 -2.87
CA ALA A 382 -5.10 -9.46 -3.33
C ALA A 382 -6.31 -8.55 -3.05
N LEU A 383 -7.54 -9.03 -3.27
CA LEU A 383 -8.75 -8.27 -2.96
C LEU A 383 -8.96 -8.07 -1.46
N MET A 384 -8.76 -9.10 -0.64
CA MET A 384 -8.91 -8.99 0.82
C MET A 384 -7.92 -7.98 1.38
N GLU A 385 -6.65 -8.00 0.93
CA GLU A 385 -5.67 -6.99 1.31
C GLU A 385 -6.09 -5.59 0.84
N TYR A 386 -6.56 -5.45 -0.41
CA TYR A 386 -7.00 -4.14 -0.92
C TYR A 386 -8.17 -3.56 -0.10
N ILE A 387 -9.12 -4.41 0.29
CA ILE A 387 -10.26 -4.03 1.12
C ILE A 387 -9.83 -3.72 2.56
N GLU A 388 -8.90 -4.48 3.13
CA GLU A 388 -8.29 -4.20 4.43
C GLU A 388 -7.66 -2.81 4.44
N ARG A 389 -6.84 -2.51 3.42
CA ARG A 389 -6.11 -1.25 3.30
C ARG A 389 -7.03 -0.06 3.03
N ASP A 390 -8.08 -0.25 2.25
CA ASP A 390 -9.16 0.73 2.10
C ASP A 390 -9.84 1.01 3.45
N ALA A 391 -10.26 -0.05 4.15
CA ALA A 391 -10.92 0.06 5.45
C ALA A 391 -10.02 0.76 6.47
N GLU A 392 -8.75 0.38 6.57
CA GLU A 392 -7.77 1.04 7.43
C GLU A 392 -7.59 2.52 7.10
N ARG A 393 -7.66 2.90 5.81
CA ARG A 393 -7.48 4.29 5.36
C ARG A 393 -8.69 5.18 5.66
N VAL A 394 -9.91 4.66 5.57
CA VAL A 394 -11.15 5.48 5.68
C VAL A 394 -11.90 5.30 6.99
N ALA A 395 -11.73 4.18 7.69
CA ALA A 395 -12.40 3.94 8.97
C ALA A 395 -11.73 4.77 10.07
N LEU A 396 -12.56 5.34 10.95
CA LEU A 396 -12.09 6.18 12.05
C LEU A 396 -12.22 5.44 13.37
N TYR A 397 -11.29 5.73 14.26
CA TYR A 397 -11.31 5.25 15.63
C TYR A 397 -12.47 5.88 16.39
N SER A 398 -13.24 5.04 17.07
CA SER A 398 -14.16 5.45 18.13
C SER A 398 -14.22 4.36 19.21
N PRO A 399 -14.26 4.70 20.51
CA PRO A 399 -14.27 3.72 21.60
C PRO A 399 -15.38 2.67 21.50
N GLU A 400 -16.54 3.01 20.93
CA GLU A 400 -17.70 2.12 20.79
C GLU A 400 -17.46 0.96 19.80
N ARG A 401 -16.51 1.16 18.90
CA ARG A 401 -16.04 0.15 17.93
C ARG A 401 -14.94 -0.74 18.51
N CYS A 402 -14.38 -0.39 19.67
CA CYS A 402 -13.37 -1.20 20.34
C CYS A 402 -14.00 -2.36 21.11
N PHE A 403 -13.29 -3.48 21.17
CA PHE A 403 -13.68 -4.66 21.93
C PHE A 403 -12.47 -5.48 22.36
N THR A 404 -12.68 -6.36 23.33
CA THR A 404 -11.77 -7.49 23.62
C THR A 404 -12.38 -8.79 23.14
N LEU A 405 -11.53 -9.80 22.90
CA LEU A 405 -11.98 -11.14 22.53
C LEU A 405 -11.86 -12.11 23.70
N GLU A 406 -12.85 -12.99 23.79
CA GLU A 406 -12.75 -14.28 24.50
C GLU A 406 -12.95 -15.40 23.48
N ALA A 407 -12.34 -16.56 23.70
CA ALA A 407 -12.43 -17.68 22.75
C ALA A 407 -12.65 -19.00 23.49
N GLU A 408 -13.48 -19.87 22.90
CA GLU A 408 -13.64 -21.27 23.27
C GLU A 408 -12.69 -22.16 22.44
N ASP A 409 -12.29 -21.71 21.24
CA ASP A 409 -11.23 -22.33 20.45
C ASP A 409 -9.93 -22.44 21.29
N PRO A 410 -9.42 -23.66 21.55
CA PRO A 410 -8.29 -23.85 22.47
C PRO A 410 -7.02 -23.13 22.05
N THR A 411 -6.80 -22.99 20.73
CA THR A 411 -5.58 -22.40 20.19
C THR A 411 -5.64 -20.87 20.32
N VAL A 412 -6.78 -20.27 19.99
CA VAL A 412 -6.99 -18.82 20.14
C VAL A 412 -7.06 -18.43 21.62
N ALA A 413 -7.76 -19.21 22.45
CA ALA A 413 -7.83 -19.02 23.89
C ALA A 413 -6.42 -19.03 24.50
N TYR A 414 -5.60 -20.04 24.14
CA TYR A 414 -4.21 -20.12 24.58
C TYR A 414 -3.39 -18.88 24.19
N LEU A 415 -3.54 -18.35 22.98
CA LEU A 415 -2.85 -17.12 22.56
C LEU A 415 -3.26 -15.91 23.39
N LEU A 416 -4.56 -15.72 23.61
CA LEU A 416 -5.10 -14.60 24.38
C LEU A 416 -4.67 -14.69 25.85
N ASP A 417 -4.77 -15.86 26.47
CA ASP A 417 -4.32 -16.13 27.84
C ASP A 417 -2.82 -15.88 27.98
N ARG A 418 -2.01 -16.38 27.05
CA ARG A 418 -0.56 -16.16 27.03
C ARG A 418 -0.20 -14.67 26.91
N CYS A 419 -1.03 -13.87 26.24
CA CYS A 419 -0.90 -12.42 26.21
C CYS A 419 -1.21 -11.81 27.58
N SER A 420 -2.38 -12.12 28.13
CA SER A 420 -2.87 -11.65 29.43
C SER A 420 -1.91 -11.97 30.59
N GLU A 421 -1.42 -13.21 30.69
CA GLU A 421 -0.47 -13.66 31.73
C GLU A 421 0.84 -12.88 31.74
N ARG A 422 1.25 -12.37 30.57
CA ARG A 422 2.44 -11.51 30.41
C ARG A 422 2.12 -10.02 30.58
N GLY A 423 0.91 -9.68 30.99
CA GLY A 423 0.44 -8.30 31.14
C GLY A 423 0.29 -7.58 29.80
N ARG A 424 -0.12 -8.31 28.76
CA ARG A 424 -0.37 -7.78 27.41
C ARG A 424 -1.86 -7.93 27.10
N TYR A 425 -2.55 -6.81 27.10
CA TYR A 425 -3.98 -6.74 26.85
C TYR A 425 -4.23 -6.33 25.40
N VAL A 426 -4.51 -7.33 24.57
CA VAL A 426 -4.86 -7.09 23.17
C VAL A 426 -6.28 -6.55 23.09
N GLN A 427 -6.45 -5.47 22.35
CA GLN A 427 -7.74 -4.88 22.03
C GLN A 427 -7.94 -4.94 20.52
N PHE A 428 -9.19 -4.92 20.09
CA PHE A 428 -9.57 -4.93 18.70
C PHE A 428 -10.42 -3.71 18.39
N LEU A 429 -10.22 -3.13 17.21
CA LEU A 429 -11.05 -2.11 16.62
C LEU A 429 -11.72 -2.73 15.39
N ASP A 430 -13.06 -2.74 15.40
CA ASP A 430 -13.84 -3.16 14.24
C ASP A 430 -13.70 -2.11 13.13
N LEU A 431 -13.09 -2.48 12.01
CA LEU A 431 -12.92 -1.64 10.83
C LEU A 431 -13.85 -2.05 9.68
N THR A 432 -14.74 -3.02 9.89
CA THR A 432 -15.65 -3.57 8.88
C THR A 432 -16.25 -2.45 8.05
N PRO A 433 -15.90 -2.36 6.75
CA PRO A 433 -16.46 -1.35 5.90
C PRO A 433 -17.95 -1.59 5.72
N ASP A 434 -18.59 -0.53 5.26
CA ASP A 434 -19.96 -0.48 4.80
C ASP A 434 -20.38 -1.62 3.82
N LEU A 435 -19.42 -2.24 3.11
CA LEU A 435 -19.64 -3.45 2.28
C LEU A 435 -19.95 -4.72 3.12
N GLY A 436 -19.58 -4.73 4.40
CA GLY A 436 -19.86 -5.80 5.35
C GLY A 436 -18.81 -6.89 5.45
N ILE A 437 -17.71 -6.82 4.70
CA ILE A 437 -16.61 -7.79 4.78
C ILE A 437 -15.88 -7.58 6.11
N PRO A 438 -15.81 -8.59 6.99
CA PRO A 438 -15.14 -8.45 8.28
C PRO A 438 -13.72 -7.91 8.16
N CYS A 439 -13.43 -6.83 8.88
CA CYS A 439 -12.09 -6.24 8.94
C CYS A 439 -11.80 -5.78 10.37
N CYS A 440 -10.66 -6.22 10.90
CA CYS A 440 -10.29 -6.01 12.30
C CYS A 440 -8.88 -5.43 12.39
N LYS A 441 -8.71 -4.47 13.30
CA LYS A 441 -7.39 -3.99 13.73
C LYS A 441 -7.14 -4.42 15.17
N ALA A 442 -6.24 -5.37 15.36
CA ALA A 442 -5.73 -5.71 16.68
C ALA A 442 -4.69 -4.66 17.09
N PHE A 443 -4.68 -4.27 18.36
CA PHE A 443 -3.69 -3.34 18.88
C PHE A 443 -3.33 -3.60 20.34
N VAL A 444 -2.12 -3.20 20.68
CA VAL A 444 -1.58 -3.16 22.04
C VAL A 444 -1.04 -1.75 22.26
N GLN A 445 -1.37 -1.16 23.41
CA GLN A 445 -0.92 0.18 23.77
C GLN A 445 0.03 0.12 24.96
N THR A 446 1.19 0.77 24.86
CA THR A 446 2.17 0.89 25.94
C THR A 446 2.52 2.35 26.14
N GLY A 447 2.05 2.95 27.23
CA GLY A 447 2.09 4.41 27.36
C GLY A 447 1.26 5.06 26.24
N ASP A 448 1.90 5.89 25.43
CA ASP A 448 1.29 6.55 24.26
C ASP A 448 1.61 5.84 22.94
N GLU A 449 2.43 4.79 22.97
CA GLU A 449 2.81 4.04 21.76
C GLU A 449 1.84 2.90 21.47
N PHE A 450 1.53 2.70 20.20
CA PHE A 450 0.67 1.62 19.72
C PHE A 450 1.42 0.68 18.80
N VAL A 451 1.19 -0.62 18.97
CA VAL A 451 1.50 -1.63 17.97
C VAL A 451 0.21 -2.21 17.46
N LYS A 452 0.13 -2.36 16.13
CA LYS A 452 -1.12 -2.63 15.41
C LYS A 452 -0.89 -3.70 14.36
N GLY A 453 -1.90 -4.57 14.19
CA GLY A 453 -2.02 -5.51 13.08
C GLY A 453 -3.42 -5.38 12.50
N CYS A 454 -3.56 -5.40 11.18
CA CYS A 454 -4.84 -5.28 10.49
C CYS A 454 -5.04 -6.50 9.59
N ALA A 455 -6.29 -6.94 9.44
CA ALA A 455 -6.64 -7.98 8.48
C ALA A 455 -8.11 -7.87 8.08
N ALA A 456 -8.41 -8.24 6.84
CA ALA A 456 -9.77 -8.50 6.36
C ALA A 456 -9.88 -9.92 5.82
N ASP A 457 -11.04 -10.53 6.03
CA ASP A 457 -11.37 -11.88 5.54
C ASP A 457 -12.90 -12.05 5.51
N LEU A 458 -13.42 -12.95 4.69
CA LEU A 458 -14.84 -13.30 4.70
C LEU A 458 -15.29 -13.92 6.02
N SER A 459 -14.37 -14.59 6.74
CA SER A 459 -14.55 -15.07 8.10
C SER A 459 -13.97 -14.07 9.09
N GLY A 460 -14.82 -13.47 9.92
CA GLY A 460 -14.42 -12.55 10.97
C GLY A 460 -13.46 -13.18 11.99
N LYS A 461 -13.54 -14.50 12.16
CA LYS A 461 -12.59 -15.30 12.93
C LYS A 461 -11.19 -15.25 12.33
N THR A 462 -11.07 -15.55 11.04
CA THR A 462 -9.79 -15.46 10.30
C THR A 462 -9.26 -14.03 10.31
N ALA A 463 -10.10 -13.02 10.07
CA ALA A 463 -9.70 -11.62 10.14
C ALA A 463 -9.15 -11.24 11.53
N ALA A 464 -9.84 -11.62 12.61
CA ALA A 464 -9.38 -11.34 13.98
C ALA A 464 -8.06 -12.06 14.32
N LEU A 465 -7.92 -13.34 13.95
CA LEU A 465 -6.72 -14.12 14.20
C LEU A 465 -5.52 -13.59 13.40
N SER A 466 -5.69 -13.31 12.12
CA SER A 466 -4.65 -12.71 11.27
C SER A 466 -4.19 -11.37 11.82
N ALA A 467 -5.11 -10.47 12.17
CA ALA A 467 -4.79 -9.19 12.79
C ALA A 467 -4.01 -9.35 14.12
N LEU A 468 -4.39 -10.33 14.95
CA LEU A 468 -3.68 -10.67 16.18
C LEU A 468 -2.25 -11.16 15.90
N THR A 469 -2.07 -12.06 14.95
CA THR A 469 -0.74 -12.61 14.60
C THR A 469 0.15 -11.59 13.89
N GLU A 470 -0.44 -10.60 13.23
CA GLU A 470 0.28 -9.51 12.57
C GLU A 470 1.01 -8.58 13.56
N LEU A 471 0.54 -8.49 14.81
CA LEU A 471 1.14 -7.64 15.84
C LEU A 471 2.64 -7.94 16.02
N ALA A 472 3.46 -6.96 15.63
CA ALA A 472 4.90 -7.07 15.72
C ALA A 472 5.44 -6.33 16.96
N TYR A 473 5.79 -7.03 18.06
CA TYR A 473 6.14 -6.39 19.35
C TYR A 473 7.46 -6.90 19.96
N PRO A 474 8.40 -6.02 20.37
CA PRO A 474 9.50 -6.40 21.27
C PRO A 474 8.97 -6.87 22.63
N TYR A 475 9.28 -8.11 23.01
CA TYR A 475 8.69 -8.88 24.13
C TYR A 475 8.79 -8.33 25.58
N PHE A 476 9.02 -7.04 25.84
CA PHE A 476 9.51 -6.60 27.17
C PHE A 476 8.67 -5.57 27.96
N VAL A 477 7.50 -5.13 27.48
CA VAL A 477 6.73 -4.09 28.20
C VAL A 477 5.29 -4.51 28.48
N ARG A 478 4.80 -4.23 29.70
CA ARG A 478 3.38 -4.37 30.06
C ARG A 478 2.57 -3.32 29.31
N SER A 479 1.43 -3.73 28.76
CA SER A 479 0.52 -2.83 28.07
C SER A 479 -0.52 -2.23 29.00
N ASN A 480 -1.17 -1.17 28.55
CA ASN A 480 -2.34 -0.59 29.20
C ASN A 480 -3.49 -1.63 29.15
N PRO A 481 -4.26 -1.82 30.24
CA PRO A 481 -5.47 -2.63 30.22
C PRO A 481 -6.57 -1.94 29.40
N PRO A 482 -7.58 -2.68 28.90
CA PRO A 482 -8.72 -2.08 28.21
C PRO A 482 -9.47 -1.12 29.15
N PRO A 483 -10.09 -0.05 28.61
CA PRO A 483 -10.96 0.83 29.37
C PRO A 483 -12.08 0.07 30.09
N ALA A 484 -12.48 0.54 31.27
CA ALA A 484 -13.59 -0.04 32.01
C ALA A 484 -14.89 0.02 31.19
N GLY A 485 -15.58 -1.11 31.07
CA GLY A 485 -16.83 -1.21 30.32
C GLY A 485 -16.68 -1.43 28.82
N GLN A 486 -15.45 -1.57 28.30
CA GLN A 486 -15.24 -2.04 26.93
C GLN A 486 -15.89 -3.41 26.74
N LYS A 487 -16.61 -3.58 25.63
CA LYS A 487 -17.34 -4.83 25.34
C LYS A 487 -16.37 -5.97 25.08
N THR A 488 -16.74 -7.17 25.53
CA THR A 488 -16.09 -8.42 25.14
C THR A 488 -16.99 -9.15 24.14
N ILE A 489 -16.39 -9.65 23.07
CA ILE A 489 -17.08 -10.45 22.05
C ILE A 489 -16.48 -11.86 22.05
N LYS A 490 -17.32 -12.88 21.90
CA LYS A 490 -16.86 -14.25 21.69
C LYS A 490 -16.31 -14.40 20.28
N TYR A 491 -15.12 -14.96 20.15
CA TYR A 491 -14.48 -15.28 18.88
C TYR A 491 -15.42 -16.09 17.97
N GLU A 492 -16.16 -17.03 18.55
CA GLU A 492 -17.11 -17.90 17.86
C GLU A 492 -18.36 -17.18 17.35
N GLU A 493 -18.66 -15.99 17.87
CA GLU A 493 -19.81 -15.17 17.45
C GLU A 493 -19.45 -14.17 16.34
N LEU A 494 -18.18 -14.10 15.92
CA LEU A 494 -17.78 -13.26 14.80
C LEU A 494 -18.44 -13.73 13.49
N PRO A 495 -18.89 -12.80 12.63
CA PRO A 495 -19.61 -13.14 11.41
C PRO A 495 -18.73 -13.96 10.45
N ASP A 496 -19.33 -14.92 9.76
CA ASP A 496 -18.65 -15.76 8.78
C ASP A 496 -19.45 -15.83 7.48
N TYR A 497 -18.85 -15.28 6.41
CA TYR A 497 -19.39 -15.29 5.06
C TYR A 497 -18.57 -16.18 4.12
N SER A 498 -17.54 -16.86 4.65
CA SER A 498 -16.71 -17.76 3.84
C SER A 498 -17.49 -19.02 3.49
N SER A 499 -17.27 -19.53 2.27
CA SER A 499 -17.89 -20.78 1.82
C SER A 499 -16.98 -22.00 1.97
N GLY A 500 -15.71 -21.77 2.30
CA GLY A 500 -14.66 -22.79 2.33
C GLY A 500 -14.07 -23.11 0.95
N ASP A 501 -14.59 -22.53 -0.14
CA ASP A 501 -14.15 -22.71 -1.52
C ASP A 501 -13.65 -21.38 -2.08
N VAL A 502 -12.37 -21.33 -2.47
CA VAL A 502 -11.69 -20.10 -2.89
C VAL A 502 -12.34 -19.45 -4.12
N SER A 503 -12.72 -20.25 -5.12
CA SER A 503 -13.34 -19.75 -6.34
C SER A 503 -14.74 -19.17 -6.08
N ARG A 504 -15.54 -19.80 -5.21
CA ARG A 504 -16.85 -19.29 -4.80
C ARG A 504 -16.72 -18.02 -3.96
N ASP A 505 -15.72 -17.96 -3.09
CA ASP A 505 -15.44 -16.80 -2.25
C ASP A 505 -14.98 -15.61 -3.10
N LEU A 506 -14.07 -15.82 -4.05
CA LEU A 506 -13.68 -14.82 -5.04
C LEU A 506 -14.90 -14.28 -5.80
N ASN A 507 -15.72 -15.17 -6.33
CA ASN A 507 -16.92 -14.81 -7.07
C ASN A 507 -17.92 -14.00 -6.22
N THR A 508 -18.03 -14.33 -4.93
CA THR A 508 -18.88 -13.61 -3.97
C THR A 508 -18.40 -12.18 -3.77
N VAL A 509 -17.09 -11.99 -3.60
CA VAL A 509 -16.48 -10.66 -3.42
C VAL A 509 -16.58 -9.84 -4.71
N GLU A 510 -16.27 -10.42 -5.87
CA GLU A 510 -16.41 -9.74 -7.17
C GLU A 510 -17.86 -9.30 -7.41
N LYS A 511 -18.85 -10.17 -7.14
CA LYS A 511 -20.27 -9.82 -7.24
C LYS A 511 -20.66 -8.70 -6.28
N LEU A 512 -20.15 -8.71 -5.05
CA LEU A 512 -20.40 -7.65 -4.09
C LEU A 512 -19.87 -6.31 -4.59
N LEU A 513 -18.63 -6.27 -5.09
CA LEU A 513 -18.02 -5.06 -5.65
C LEU A 513 -18.84 -4.55 -6.84
N LEU A 514 -19.16 -5.42 -7.80
CA LEU A 514 -19.95 -5.07 -8.99
C LEU A 514 -21.35 -4.55 -8.64
N SER A 515 -22.00 -5.16 -7.65
CA SER A 515 -23.33 -4.73 -7.16
C SER A 515 -23.31 -3.33 -6.54
N ASN A 516 -22.13 -2.87 -6.13
CA ASN A 516 -21.89 -1.53 -5.59
C ASN A 516 -21.24 -0.57 -6.61
N GLY A 517 -21.17 -0.96 -7.89
CA GLY A 517 -20.59 -0.16 -8.96
C GLY A 517 -19.06 -0.12 -8.99
N LEU A 518 -18.40 -0.95 -8.18
CA LEU A 518 -16.94 -1.08 -8.13
C LEU A 518 -16.50 -2.20 -9.07
N LYS A 519 -15.53 -1.92 -9.94
CA LYS A 519 -15.05 -2.87 -10.94
C LYS A 519 -13.60 -3.24 -10.62
N PRO A 520 -13.33 -4.43 -10.05
CA PRO A 520 -11.97 -4.84 -9.77
C PRO A 520 -11.19 -5.06 -11.07
N ILE A 521 -9.92 -4.70 -11.06
CA ILE A 521 -8.98 -4.85 -12.17
C ILE A 521 -7.81 -5.68 -11.71
N TYR A 522 -7.47 -6.74 -12.45
CA TYR A 522 -6.34 -7.62 -12.15
C TYR A 522 -5.23 -7.50 -13.19
N VAL A 523 -3.98 -7.58 -12.71
CA VAL A 523 -2.79 -7.71 -13.55
C VAL A 523 -2.05 -8.98 -13.12
N ASP A 524 -1.85 -9.90 -14.06
CA ASP A 524 -1.14 -11.17 -13.84
C ASP A 524 0.38 -10.95 -13.87
N LEU A 525 1.01 -10.98 -12.70
CA LEU A 525 2.45 -10.80 -12.50
C LEU A 525 3.21 -12.13 -12.47
N THR A 526 2.59 -13.25 -12.87
CA THR A 526 3.22 -14.57 -12.84
C THR A 526 4.52 -14.58 -13.64
N ARG A 527 5.62 -14.94 -12.95
CA ARG A 527 6.95 -15.06 -13.53
C ARG A 527 7.12 -16.42 -14.21
N LYS A 528 7.76 -16.46 -15.38
CA LYS A 528 7.92 -17.70 -16.16
C LYS A 528 8.89 -18.71 -15.55
N ASP A 529 9.83 -18.23 -14.74
CA ASP A 529 10.85 -19.03 -14.06
C ASP A 529 10.32 -19.68 -12.77
N LEU A 530 9.39 -19.02 -12.09
CA LEU A 530 8.71 -19.55 -10.92
C LEU A 530 7.42 -20.28 -11.24
N ASP A 531 6.61 -19.79 -12.19
CA ASP A 531 5.27 -20.29 -12.53
C ASP A 531 4.40 -20.53 -11.29
N VAL A 532 4.44 -19.55 -10.37
CA VAL A 532 3.55 -19.43 -9.21
C VAL A 532 2.65 -18.21 -9.47
N PRO A 533 1.33 -18.35 -9.39
CA PRO A 533 0.40 -17.24 -9.57
C PRO A 533 0.73 -16.05 -8.67
N VAL A 534 0.88 -14.87 -9.28
CA VAL A 534 0.95 -13.59 -8.57
C VAL A 534 0.06 -12.60 -9.29
N VAL A 535 -0.79 -11.89 -8.55
CA VAL A 535 -1.72 -10.91 -9.10
C VAL A 535 -1.56 -9.60 -8.36
N ARG A 536 -1.67 -8.49 -9.10
CA ARG A 536 -1.93 -7.18 -8.53
C ARG A 536 -3.36 -6.72 -8.85
N THR A 537 -4.09 -6.26 -7.85
CA THR A 537 -5.47 -5.78 -7.99
C THR A 537 -5.60 -4.28 -7.79
N PHE A 538 -6.61 -3.69 -8.44
CA PHE A 538 -7.06 -2.31 -8.24
C PHE A 538 -8.57 -2.27 -8.21
N VAL A 539 -9.15 -1.45 -7.32
CA VAL A 539 -10.60 -1.26 -7.25
C VAL A 539 -10.90 0.24 -7.26
N PRO A 540 -11.04 0.88 -8.45
CA PRO A 540 -11.35 2.29 -8.54
C PRO A 540 -12.60 2.65 -7.72
N GLY A 541 -12.48 3.66 -6.85
CA GLY A 541 -13.48 4.03 -5.84
C GLY A 541 -13.15 3.57 -4.41
N LEU A 542 -12.21 2.63 -4.25
CA LEU A 542 -11.53 2.32 -3.00
C LEU A 542 -10.16 3.03 -2.95
N GLU A 543 -9.61 3.19 -1.74
CA GLU A 543 -8.36 3.92 -1.55
C GLU A 543 -7.14 3.12 -2.02
N PHE A 544 -6.47 3.62 -3.06
CA PHE A 544 -5.21 3.04 -3.55
C PHE A 544 -4.03 3.32 -2.60
N MET A 545 -3.93 4.58 -2.16
CA MET A 545 -2.92 5.08 -1.23
C MET A 545 -3.42 4.91 0.22
N ALA A 546 -3.09 3.77 0.82
CA ALA A 546 -3.65 3.36 2.11
C ALA A 546 -2.99 3.98 3.34
N ILE A 547 -1.78 4.52 3.21
CA ILE A 547 -1.09 5.22 4.30
C ILE A 547 -1.50 6.69 4.24
N LEU A 548 -2.01 7.20 5.36
CA LEU A 548 -2.32 8.61 5.49
C LEU A 548 -1.05 9.36 5.91
N ASP A 549 -0.65 10.31 5.07
CA ASP A 549 0.43 11.25 5.32
C ASP A 549 0.00 12.67 4.96
N ARG A 550 0.92 13.63 5.12
CA ARG A 550 0.64 15.04 4.82
C ARG A 550 0.38 15.37 3.36
N PHE A 551 0.69 14.48 2.42
CA PHE A 551 0.46 14.67 0.99
C PHE A 551 -0.85 14.03 0.51
N SER A 552 -1.37 13.11 1.32
CA SER A 552 -2.55 12.32 1.02
C SER A 552 -3.77 13.18 0.68
N ASN A 553 -4.51 12.76 -0.33
CA ASN A 553 -5.80 13.36 -0.63
C ASN A 553 -6.90 12.78 0.28
N PHE A 554 -8.01 13.50 0.43
CA PHE A 554 -9.18 13.00 1.15
C PHE A 554 -10.27 12.53 0.19
N SER A 555 -11.09 11.58 0.65
CA SER A 555 -12.29 11.15 -0.08
C SER A 555 -13.57 11.55 0.66
N LYS A 556 -14.66 11.66 -0.10
CA LYS A 556 -16.02 11.85 0.45
C LYS A 556 -16.37 10.74 1.45
N ARG A 557 -15.89 9.51 1.23
CA ARG A 557 -16.10 8.36 2.12
C ARG A 557 -15.45 8.56 3.49
N GLN A 558 -14.26 9.14 3.55
CA GLN A 558 -13.58 9.44 4.81
C GLN A 558 -14.37 10.49 5.62
N PHE A 559 -14.86 11.56 4.99
CA PHE A 559 -15.67 12.57 5.68
C PHE A 559 -17.07 12.08 6.05
N ARG A 560 -17.65 11.16 5.26
CA ARG A 560 -18.87 10.45 5.64
C ARG A 560 -18.68 9.66 6.94
N ASN A 561 -17.55 8.96 7.06
CA ASN A 561 -17.21 8.22 8.28
C ASN A 561 -16.98 9.17 9.45
N TYR A 562 -16.34 10.33 9.23
CA TYR A 562 -16.22 11.39 10.25
C TYR A 562 -17.59 11.82 10.77
N LEU A 563 -18.53 12.17 9.90
CA LEU A 563 -19.89 12.60 10.28
C LEU A 563 -20.62 11.51 11.06
N LYS A 564 -20.57 10.25 10.59
CA LYS A 564 -21.13 9.09 11.32
C LYS A 564 -20.55 8.97 12.72
N THR A 565 -19.22 9.06 12.85
CA THR A 565 -18.52 8.86 14.13
C THR A 565 -18.79 9.99 15.13
N VAL A 566 -18.92 11.24 14.69
CA VAL A 566 -19.26 12.38 15.57
C VAL A 566 -20.78 12.50 15.84
N GLY A 567 -21.58 11.52 15.42
CA GLY A 567 -22.99 11.40 15.76
C GLY A 567 -23.96 12.18 14.87
N ILE A 568 -23.54 12.54 13.65
CA ILE A 568 -24.38 13.24 12.67
C ILE A 568 -24.93 12.21 11.68
N ARG A 569 -26.26 12.15 11.60
CA ARG A 569 -27.01 11.29 10.67
C ARG A 569 -27.75 12.14 9.67
#